data_AF-A0A6I6GSZ0-F1
#
_entry.id   AF-A0A6I6GSZ0-F1
#
_cell.length_a   1.000
_cell.length_b   1.000
_cell.length_c   1.000
_cell.angle_alpha   90.00
_cell.angle_beta   90.00
_cell.angle_gamma   90.00
#
_symmetry.space_group_name_H-M   'P 1'
#
loop_
_entity.id
_entity.type
_entity.pdbx_description
1 polymer ?
#
loop_
_entity_poly.entity_id
_entity_poly.type
_entity_poly.pdbx_seq_one_letter_code
_entity_poly.pdbx_strand_id
1 'polypeptide(L)'
;MDAEPPEAEWAWWPTFEHYCAPGSTPWGVSSQLMTIERTIDHHDGPARKWSVIARRDRSGWTLFSKRKDGRTQRIDERQIVKYDAARAGGSRGNLGSVPPENQIRVQTRNLDS
;
A
#
# COMPACT_ATOMS: atom_id res chain seq x y z
N MET A 1 7.20 -9.57 -29.16
CA MET A 1 7.64 -10.12 -27.87
C MET A 1 6.69 -9.56 -26.83
N ASP A 2 5.62 -10.30 -26.56
CA ASP A 2 4.74 -10.01 -25.43
C ASP A 2 5.52 -10.35 -24.17
N ALA A 3 5.98 -9.33 -23.45
CA ALA A 3 6.53 -9.54 -22.11
C ALA A 3 5.43 -10.17 -21.26
N GLU A 4 5.70 -11.34 -20.69
CA GLU A 4 4.82 -11.94 -19.69
C GLU A 4 4.48 -10.86 -18.65
N PRO A 5 3.20 -10.76 -18.23
CA PRO A 5 2.84 -9.79 -17.20
C PRO A 5 3.76 -10.04 -16.00
N PRO A 6 4.36 -8.99 -15.42
CA PRO A 6 5.19 -9.17 -14.23
C PRO A 6 4.36 -9.96 -13.21
N GLU A 7 4.99 -10.95 -12.59
CA GLU A 7 4.36 -11.70 -11.51
C GLU A 7 3.72 -10.71 -10.53
N ALA A 8 2.51 -11.03 -10.08
CA ALA A 8 1.72 -10.12 -9.27
C ALA A 8 2.50 -9.72 -8.01
N GLU A 9 3.01 -8.49 -8.00
CA GLU A 9 3.77 -7.94 -6.88
C GLU A 9 2.80 -7.33 -5.88
N TRP A 10 2.92 -7.72 -4.61
CA TRP A 10 2.17 -7.15 -3.49
C TRP A 10 3.03 -6.13 -2.78
N ALA A 11 2.40 -5.09 -2.27
CA ALA A 11 3.05 -4.01 -1.55
C ALA A 11 2.23 -3.57 -0.35
N TRP A 12 2.88 -2.90 0.60
CA TRP A 12 2.17 -2.29 1.71
C TRP A 12 2.69 -0.89 2.08
N TRP A 13 1.80 -0.13 2.72
CA TRP A 13 2.10 1.14 3.37
C TRP A 13 1.56 1.15 4.81
N PRO A 14 2.19 1.90 5.72
CA PRO A 14 1.76 1.95 7.12
C PRO A 14 0.33 2.47 7.32
N THR A 15 -0.13 3.37 6.44
CA THR A 15 -1.46 3.96 6.54
C THR A 15 -2.02 4.37 5.17
N PHE A 16 -3.32 4.67 5.12
CA PHE A 16 -3.94 5.29 3.94
C PHE A 16 -3.30 6.64 3.56
N GLU A 17 -2.89 7.45 4.54
CA GLU A 17 -2.25 8.75 4.27
C GLU A 17 -0.90 8.61 3.56
N HIS A 18 -0.16 7.52 3.86
CA HIS A 18 1.07 7.18 3.17
C HIS A 18 0.76 6.74 1.73
N TYR A 19 -0.18 5.81 1.56
CA TYR A 19 -0.57 5.31 0.24
C TYR A 19 -1.06 6.42 -0.70
N CYS A 20 -1.87 7.33 -0.18
CA CYS A 20 -2.47 8.43 -0.96
C CYS A 20 -1.54 9.63 -1.14
N ALA A 21 -0.34 9.62 -0.55
CA ALA A 21 0.62 10.68 -0.81
C ALA A 21 1.19 10.50 -2.23
N PRO A 22 1.08 11.51 -3.13
CA PRO A 22 1.61 11.40 -4.48
C PRO A 22 3.11 11.10 -4.47
N GLY A 23 3.53 10.17 -5.33
CA GLY A 23 4.93 9.73 -5.41
C GLY A 23 5.41 8.87 -4.24
N SER A 24 4.52 8.47 -3.32
CA SER A 24 4.93 7.61 -2.19
C SER A 24 5.35 6.21 -2.65
N THR A 25 6.42 5.70 -2.08
CA THR A 25 6.92 4.34 -2.29
C THR A 25 6.37 3.39 -1.23
N PRO A 26 6.14 2.11 -1.56
CA PRO A 26 5.78 1.12 -0.55
C PRO A 26 6.93 0.88 0.40
N TRP A 27 6.61 0.46 1.62
CA TRP A 27 7.63 0.14 2.62
C TRP A 27 8.25 -1.24 2.39
N GLY A 28 7.47 -2.17 1.83
CA GLY A 28 7.97 -3.45 1.37
C GLY A 28 7.13 -4.03 0.24
N VAL A 29 7.78 -4.86 -0.58
CA VAL A 29 7.18 -5.60 -1.69
C VAL A 29 7.49 -7.09 -1.59
N SER A 30 6.60 -7.92 -2.11
CA SER A 30 6.77 -9.37 -2.19
C SER A 30 5.85 -9.96 -3.25
N SER A 31 6.27 -11.06 -3.87
CA SER A 31 5.48 -11.93 -4.75
C SER A 31 4.32 -12.62 -4.00
N GLN A 32 4.41 -12.72 -2.67
CA GLN A 32 3.45 -13.40 -1.81
C GLN A 32 2.69 -12.44 -0.89
N LEU A 33 1.35 -12.50 -0.94
CA LEU A 33 0.48 -11.72 -0.05
C LEU A 33 0.72 -12.08 1.43
N MET A 34 0.90 -13.36 1.75
CA MET A 34 1.11 -13.82 3.13
C MET A 34 2.38 -13.22 3.76
N THR A 35 3.44 -13.02 2.99
CA THR A 35 4.68 -12.37 3.45
C THR A 35 4.41 -10.90 3.82
N ILE A 36 3.62 -10.19 3.01
CA ILE A 36 3.19 -8.82 3.30
C ILE A 36 2.36 -8.76 4.58
N GLU A 37 1.37 -9.65 4.73
CA GLU A 37 0.51 -9.71 5.91
C GLU A 37 1.30 -9.96 7.18
N ARG A 38 2.22 -10.93 7.16
CA ARG A 38 3.12 -11.23 8.30
C ARG A 38 4.02 -10.05 8.62
N THR A 39 4.56 -9.38 7.60
CA THR A 39 5.41 -8.20 7.80
C THR A 39 4.65 -7.08 8.49
N ILE A 40 3.39 -6.85 8.10
CA ILE A 40 2.52 -5.86 8.75
C ILE A 40 2.27 -6.22 10.22
N ASP A 41 2.05 -7.50 10.54
CA ASP A 41 1.80 -7.93 11.93
C ASP A 41 3.01 -7.76 12.85
N HIS A 42 4.23 -7.77 12.30
CA HIS A 42 5.47 -7.57 13.04
C HIS A 42 5.99 -6.12 12.96
N HIS A 43 5.26 -5.24 12.28
CA HIS A 43 5.63 -3.85 12.13
C HIS A 43 5.06 -3.00 13.28
N ASP A 44 5.94 -2.30 14.00
CA ASP A 44 5.59 -1.32 15.05
C ASP A 44 5.08 0.01 14.45
N GLY A 45 4.05 -0.10 13.62
CA GLY A 45 3.43 1.05 12.97
C GLY A 45 2.59 1.91 13.90
N PRO A 46 2.03 3.03 13.39
CA PRO A 46 1.16 3.90 14.17
C PRO A 46 0.00 3.12 14.78
N ALA A 47 -0.04 3.09 16.12
CA ALA A 47 -1.08 2.38 16.85
C ALA A 47 -2.47 2.82 16.36
N ARG A 48 -3.39 1.85 16.24
CA ARG A 48 -4.80 2.01 15.84
C ARG A 48 -5.04 2.28 14.35
N LYS A 49 -4.04 2.57 13.52
CA LYS A 49 -4.24 2.75 12.08
C LYS A 49 -4.23 1.42 11.33
N TRP A 50 -4.88 1.42 10.17
CA TRP A 50 -4.87 0.29 9.25
C TRP A 50 -3.69 0.44 8.29
N SER A 51 -2.84 -0.59 8.21
CA SER A 51 -1.88 -0.71 7.13
C SER A 51 -2.63 -1.09 5.86
N VAL A 52 -2.20 -0.56 4.72
CA VAL A 52 -2.85 -0.84 3.44
C VAL A 52 -1.99 -1.77 2.61
N ILE A 53 -2.64 -2.63 1.84
CA ILE A 53 -2.02 -3.59 0.94
C ILE A 53 -2.52 -3.27 -0.46
N ALA A 54 -1.58 -3.12 -1.39
CA ALA A 54 -1.85 -2.90 -2.80
C ALA A 54 -1.26 -4.05 -3.63
N ARG A 55 -1.80 -4.22 -4.83
CA ARG A 55 -1.27 -5.12 -5.84
C ARG A 55 -0.79 -4.29 -7.01
N ARG A 56 0.34 -4.68 -7.60
CA ARG A 56 0.84 -4.06 -8.83
C ARG A 56 0.13 -4.64 -10.04
N ASP A 57 -0.31 -3.75 -10.92
CA ASP A 57 -0.71 -4.06 -12.28
C ASP A 57 0.08 -3.18 -13.27
N ARG A 58 -0.32 -3.20 -14.56
CA ARG A 58 0.35 -2.43 -15.62
C ARG A 58 0.26 -0.91 -15.43
N SER A 59 -0.74 -0.42 -14.72
CA SER A 59 -1.01 1.00 -14.47
C SER A 59 -0.37 1.52 -13.19
N GLY A 60 0.03 0.62 -12.28
CA GLY A 60 0.72 0.98 -11.05
C GLY A 60 0.26 0.14 -9.87
N TRP A 61 0.24 0.77 -8.69
CA TRP A 61 -0.27 0.17 -7.47
C TRP A 61 -1.76 0.44 -7.35
N THR A 62 -2.54 -0.64 -7.21
CA THR A 62 -3.98 -0.60 -7.02
C THR A 62 -4.31 -1.16 -5.65
N LEU A 63 -5.09 -0.41 -4.88
CA LEU A 63 -5.42 -0.79 -3.52
C LEU A 63 -6.26 -2.07 -3.48
N PHE A 64 -5.96 -2.99 -2.56
CA PHE A 64 -6.61 -4.30 -2.51
C PHE A 64 -7.28 -4.58 -1.16
N SER A 65 -6.51 -4.49 -0.08
CA SER A 65 -6.99 -4.77 1.26
C SER A 65 -6.31 -3.87 2.28
N LYS A 66 -6.77 -3.95 3.52
CA LYS A 66 -6.15 -3.33 4.67
C LYS A 66 -5.98 -4.37 5.77
N ARG A 67 -4.93 -4.24 6.56
CA ARG A 67 -4.61 -5.15 7.65
C ARG A 67 -4.35 -4.41 8.95
N LYS A 68 -4.85 -4.98 10.05
CA LYS A 68 -4.64 -4.50 11.41
C LYS A 68 -4.91 -5.62 12.40
N ASP A 69 -4.06 -5.76 13.43
CA ASP A 69 -4.23 -6.71 14.54
C ASP A 69 -4.52 -8.14 14.06
N GLY A 70 -3.75 -8.64 13.08
CA GLY A 70 -3.92 -9.98 12.51
C GLY A 70 -5.12 -10.14 11.56
N ARG A 71 -5.94 -9.10 11.37
CA ARG A 71 -7.14 -9.13 10.53
C ARG A 71 -6.93 -8.41 9.21
N THR A 72 -7.17 -9.12 8.10
CA THR A 72 -7.26 -8.54 6.76
C THR A 72 -8.71 -8.25 6.39
N GLN A 73 -8.97 -7.06 5.86
CA GLN A 73 -10.27 -6.66 5.33
C GLN A 73 -10.10 -6.18 3.89
N ARG A 74 -10.86 -6.76 2.96
CA ARG A 74 -10.94 -6.29 1.58
C ARG A 74 -11.54 -4.88 1.52
N ILE A 75 -11.00 -4.04 0.65
CA ILE A 75 -11.50 -2.68 0.45
C ILE A 75 -12.55 -2.70 -0.66
N ASP A 76 -13.63 -1.96 -0.45
CA ASP A 76 -14.70 -1.80 -1.44
C ASP A 76 -14.21 -1.05 -2.67
N GLU A 77 -14.76 -1.38 -3.85
CA GLU A 77 -14.34 -0.79 -5.13
C GLU A 77 -14.46 0.74 -5.14
N ARG A 78 -15.50 1.31 -4.52
CA ARG A 78 -15.67 2.77 -4.47
C ARG A 78 -14.58 3.43 -3.64
N GLN A 79 -14.11 2.75 -2.59
CA GLN A 79 -12.99 3.23 -1.77
C GLN A 79 -11.67 3.10 -2.52
N ILE A 80 -11.44 2.01 -3.26
CA ILE A 80 -10.25 1.83 -4.11
C ILE A 80 -10.14 3.00 -5.08
N VAL A 81 -11.18 3.27 -5.87
CA VAL A 81 -11.20 4.39 -6.85
C VAL A 81 -10.86 5.72 -6.18
N LYS A 82 -11.42 5.99 -4.99
CA LYS A 82 -11.16 7.24 -4.26
C LYS A 82 -9.69 7.36 -3.82
N TYR A 83 -9.11 6.31 -3.25
CA TYR A 83 -7.75 6.34 -2.74
C TYR A 83 -6.70 6.32 -3.86
N ASP A 84 -6.97 5.61 -4.95
CA ASP A 84 -6.11 5.59 -6.13
C ASP A 84 -6.13 6.95 -6.84
N ALA A 85 -7.30 7.59 -6.95
CA ALA A 85 -7.39 8.97 -7.44
C ALA A 85 -6.61 9.95 -6.55
N ALA A 86 -6.68 9.80 -5.22
CA ALA A 86 -5.89 10.63 -4.29
C ALA A 86 -4.38 10.42 -4.48
N ARG A 87 -3.94 9.17 -4.65
CA ARG A 87 -2.55 8.82 -4.95
C ARG A 87 -2.05 9.43 -6.27
N ALA A 88 -2.93 9.55 -7.26
CA ALA A 88 -2.63 10.19 -8.55
C ALA A 88 -2.61 11.74 -8.50
N GLY A 89 -2.72 12.35 -7.31
CA GLY A 89 -2.75 13.81 -7.13
C GLY A 89 -4.15 14.41 -7.00
N GLY A 90 -5.20 13.58 -6.94
CA GLY A 90 -6.56 13.99 -6.66
C GLY A 90 -6.82 14.32 -5.19
N SER A 91 -8.07 14.65 -4.86
CA SER A 91 -8.46 15.01 -3.50
C SER A 91 -8.32 13.84 -2.50
N ARG A 92 -7.65 14.12 -1.37
CA ARG A 92 -7.48 13.18 -0.26
C ARG A 92 -8.71 13.08 0.67
N GLY A 93 -9.74 13.90 0.46
CA GLY A 93 -10.92 13.95 1.32
C GLY A 93 -10.56 14.14 2.81
N ASN A 94 -11.19 13.37 3.69
CA ASN A 94 -11.01 13.45 5.15
C ASN A 94 -9.80 12.64 5.68
N LEU A 95 -8.79 12.36 4.84
CA LEU A 95 -7.56 11.75 5.32
C LEU A 95 -6.81 12.71 6.25
N GLY A 96 -6.03 12.15 7.18
CA GLY A 96 -5.14 12.96 8.01
C GLY A 96 -4.07 13.69 7.19
N SER A 97 -3.25 14.47 7.90
CA SER A 97 -2.11 15.17 7.33
C SER A 97 -1.26 14.26 6.45
N VAL A 98 -0.72 14.83 5.37
CA VAL A 98 0.26 14.15 4.53
C VAL A 98 1.45 13.80 5.42
N PRO A 99 1.92 12.53 5.44
CA PRO A 99 3.11 12.20 6.19
C PRO A 99 4.32 12.96 5.62
N PRO A 100 5.34 13.27 6.45
CA PRO A 100 6.53 13.97 5.98
C PRO A 100 7.23 13.24 4.82
N GLU A 101 7.96 13.99 4.00
CA GLU A 101 8.57 13.45 2.77
C GLU A 101 9.46 12.21 3.01
N ASN A 102 10.24 12.21 4.10
CA ASN A 102 11.10 11.10 4.49
C ASN A 102 10.34 9.82 4.89
N GLN A 103 9.03 9.88 5.14
CA GLN A 103 8.19 8.72 5.43
C GLN A 103 7.45 8.19 4.20
N ILE A 104 7.31 9.02 3.16
CA ILE A 104 6.64 8.64 1.90
C ILE A 104 7.63 8.29 0.79
N ARG A 105 8.89 8.78 0.85
CA ARG A 105 9.98 8.40 -0.06
C ARG A 105 11.00 7.54 0.67
N VAL A 106 10.59 6.36 1.09
CA VAL A 106 11.46 5.39 1.76
C VAL A 106 12.10 4.43 0.76
N GLN A 107 13.22 3.82 1.15
CA GLN A 107 13.75 2.68 0.41
C GLN A 107 12.81 1.48 0.59
N THR A 108 12.16 1.07 -0.49
CA THR A 108 11.31 -0.13 -0.51
C THR A 108 12.15 -1.38 -0.21
N ARG A 109 11.72 -2.18 0.76
CA ARG A 109 12.37 -3.46 1.09
C ARG A 109 11.80 -4.59 0.20
N ASN A 110 12.66 -5.42 -0.38
CA ASN A 110 12.23 -6.70 -0.92
C ASN A 110 12.09 -7.69 0.26
N LEU A 111 10.94 -8.34 0.39
CA LEU A 111 10.64 -9.23 1.51
C LEU A 111 10.80 -10.72 1.15
N ASP A 112 11.09 -11.02 -0.11
CA ASP A 112 11.33 -12.38 -0.60
C ASP A 112 12.82 -12.77 -0.55
N SER A 113 13.69 -11.84 -0.15
CA SER A 113 15.16 -11.99 -0.09
C SER A 113 15.68 -12.31 1.31
#